data_AF-A0A2H0U663-F1
#
_entry.id   AF-A0A2H0U663-F1
#
_cell.length_a   1.000
_cell.length_b   1.000
_cell.length_c   1.000
_cell.angle_alpha   90.00
_cell.angle_beta   90.00
_cell.angle_gamma   90.00
#
_symmetry.space_group_name_H-M   'P 1'
#
loop_
_entity.id
_entity.type
_entity.pdbx_description
1 polymer ?
#
loop_
_entity_poly.entity_id
_entity_poly.type
_entity_poly.pdbx_seq_one_letter_code
_entity_poly.pdbx_strand_id
1 'polypeptide(L)'
;MLLFGMKNFLQLESKKLSGTANCKKKLSALSQTKCDNNKKKHQYKKLFVAYPKFQEYLEITNRLCVLKDERDEARRYCYYLSRPLYNELAKRMRLDINRLILISPEEIIGFLEKKMRLPSNKELLGRQRNYIIRNIAGKLVSSSDGKALAFSKTHLKEHEEVTNNKTITGIIASKGIVKGHVRLIHDKSDLLKINRGDVMVAITTHPDYLSAMKRAVAVVTDEGGLTCHAAIVSRELKIPCIVGTKIATKVLKDGGLVEVDANKAVIKILKRS
;
A
#
# COMPACT_ATOMS: atom_id res chain seq x y z
N MET A 1 15.32 -0.63 -4.75
CA MET A 1 15.02 -1.68 -3.73
C MET A 1 13.82 -2.56 -4.15
N LEU A 2 13.56 -2.78 -5.45
CA LEU A 2 12.24 -3.20 -5.96
C LEU A 2 12.19 -4.56 -6.69
N LEU A 3 13.19 -5.44 -6.55
CA LEU A 3 13.32 -6.58 -7.49
C LEU A 3 13.56 -7.97 -6.87
N PHE A 4 13.42 -8.17 -5.57
CA PHE A 4 13.80 -9.44 -4.95
C PHE A 4 12.66 -10.45 -4.67
N GLY A 5 11.38 -10.05 -4.73
CA GLY A 5 10.25 -10.91 -4.35
C GLY A 5 9.36 -11.44 -5.47
N MET A 6 9.92 -11.96 -6.58
CA MET A 6 9.14 -12.47 -7.72
C MET A 6 9.52 -13.90 -8.19
N LYS A 7 10.29 -14.67 -7.44
CA LYS A 7 10.76 -15.99 -7.91
C LYS A 7 9.61 -16.96 -8.18
N ASN A 8 8.68 -17.09 -7.23
CA ASN A 8 7.52 -17.98 -7.31
C ASN A 8 6.43 -17.38 -8.19
N PHE A 9 6.25 -16.05 -8.17
CA PHE A 9 5.28 -15.37 -9.04
C PHE A 9 5.62 -15.57 -10.52
N LEU A 10 6.88 -15.35 -10.90
CA LEU A 10 7.34 -15.56 -12.27
C LEU A 10 7.26 -17.03 -12.68
N GLN A 11 7.46 -17.98 -11.76
CA GLN A 11 7.36 -19.40 -12.06
C GLN A 11 5.90 -19.83 -12.30
N LEU A 12 4.96 -19.30 -11.51
CA LEU A 12 3.51 -19.54 -11.69
C LEU A 12 2.96 -18.90 -12.96
N GLU A 13 3.37 -17.67 -13.25
CA GLU A 13 2.92 -16.96 -14.44
C GLU A 13 3.71 -17.38 -15.69
N SER A 14 4.89 -17.97 -15.60
CA SER A 14 5.66 -18.40 -16.79
C SER A 14 4.88 -19.39 -17.67
N LYS A 15 4.07 -20.27 -17.07
CA LYS A 15 3.17 -21.18 -17.79
C LYS A 15 1.96 -20.48 -18.41
N LYS A 16 1.52 -19.34 -17.87
CA LYS A 16 0.38 -18.54 -18.38
C LYS A 16 0.81 -17.44 -19.36
N LEU A 17 2.03 -16.92 -19.21
CA LEU A 17 2.60 -15.80 -19.97
C LEU A 17 3.47 -16.24 -21.15
N SER A 18 3.76 -17.55 -21.28
CA SER A 18 4.61 -18.15 -22.32
C SER A 18 4.18 -17.82 -23.75
N GLY A 19 2.93 -17.38 -23.97
CA GLY A 19 2.40 -16.98 -25.26
C GLY A 19 2.65 -15.53 -25.70
N THR A 20 3.22 -14.65 -24.86
CA THR A 20 3.37 -13.23 -25.21
C THR A 20 4.84 -12.78 -25.29
N ALA A 21 5.28 -12.34 -26.48
CA ALA A 21 6.66 -11.91 -26.76
C ALA A 21 7.20 -10.82 -25.83
N ASN A 22 6.32 -10.06 -25.17
CA ASN A 22 6.66 -8.98 -24.25
C ASN A 22 7.21 -9.48 -22.90
N CYS A 23 6.80 -10.65 -22.43
CA CYS A 23 7.24 -11.18 -21.13
C CYS A 23 8.69 -11.67 -21.14
N LYS A 24 9.14 -12.30 -22.24
CA LYS A 24 10.56 -12.72 -22.38
C LYS A 24 11.52 -11.52 -22.35
N LYS A 25 11.19 -10.43 -23.06
CA LYS A 25 11.98 -9.18 -23.04
C LYS A 25 12.02 -8.53 -21.66
N LYS A 26 10.90 -8.53 -20.92
CA LYS A 26 10.87 -8.04 -19.53
C LYS A 26 11.73 -8.90 -18.61
N LEU A 27 11.66 -10.22 -18.72
CA LEU A 27 12.48 -11.15 -17.93
C LEU A 27 13.99 -10.92 -18.15
N SER A 28 14.43 -10.75 -19.40
CA SER A 28 15.84 -10.46 -19.70
C SER A 28 16.30 -9.09 -19.16
N ALA A 29 15.43 -8.07 -19.21
CA ALA A 29 15.73 -6.76 -18.63
C ALA A 29 15.85 -6.81 -17.10
N LEU A 30 15.02 -7.62 -16.43
CA LEU A 30 15.06 -7.82 -14.98
C LEU A 30 16.34 -8.55 -14.54
N SER A 31 16.78 -9.58 -15.30
CA SER A 31 18.05 -10.26 -15.01
C SER A 31 19.26 -9.33 -15.16
N GLN A 32 19.25 -8.46 -16.18
CA GLN A 32 20.32 -7.48 -16.38
C GLN A 32 20.39 -6.48 -15.21
N THR A 33 19.23 -5.94 -14.82
CA THR A 33 19.12 -4.99 -13.69
C THR A 33 19.63 -5.60 -12.38
N LYS A 34 19.40 -6.90 -12.15
CA LYS A 34 19.92 -7.62 -10.98
C LYS A 34 21.46 -7.69 -11.00
N CYS A 35 22.06 -7.95 -12.16
CA CYS A 35 23.52 -7.95 -12.33
C CYS A 35 24.11 -6.57 -11.99
N ASP A 36 23.52 -5.50 -12.54
CA ASP A 36 24.01 -4.13 -12.33
C ASP A 36 23.91 -3.69 -10.86
N ASN A 37 22.83 -4.06 -10.18
CA ASN A 37 22.68 -3.80 -8.75
C ASN A 37 23.73 -4.54 -7.91
N ASN A 38 24.09 -5.77 -8.27
CA ASN A 38 25.16 -6.51 -7.60
C ASN A 38 26.54 -5.87 -7.80
N LYS A 39 26.82 -5.36 -9.02
CA LYS A 39 28.07 -4.62 -9.29
C LYS A 39 28.16 -3.35 -8.43
N LYS A 40 27.08 -2.55 -8.39
CA LYS A 40 27.01 -1.35 -7.52
C LYS A 40 27.21 -1.69 -6.05
N LYS A 41 26.55 -2.75 -5.57
CA LYS A 41 26.71 -3.23 -4.19
C LYS A 41 28.16 -3.58 -3.86
N HIS A 42 28.87 -4.23 -4.79
CA HIS A 42 30.28 -4.56 -4.60
C HIS A 42 31.16 -3.29 -4.57
N GLN A 43 30.88 -2.29 -5.41
CA GLN A 43 31.55 -0.99 -5.34
C GLN A 43 31.30 -0.29 -4.00
N TYR A 44 30.06 -0.27 -3.50
CA TYR A 44 29.77 0.34 -2.20
C TYR A 44 30.48 -0.36 -1.04
N LYS A 45 30.59 -1.70 -1.05
CA LYS A 45 31.36 -2.42 -0.02
C LYS A 45 32.83 -1.96 0.04
N LYS A 46 33.45 -1.62 -1.10
CA LYS A 46 34.83 -1.12 -1.16
C LYS A 46 35.02 0.24 -0.50
N LEU A 47 34.00 1.11 -0.50
CA LEU A 47 34.07 2.43 0.12
C LEU A 47 34.11 2.39 1.66
N PHE A 48 33.67 1.28 2.26
CA PHE A 48 33.57 1.14 3.72
C PHE A 48 34.55 0.12 4.30
N VAL A 49 35.63 -0.23 3.57
CA VAL A 49 36.65 -1.20 4.02
C VAL A 49 37.31 -0.78 5.33
N ALA A 50 37.49 0.53 5.55
CA ALA A 50 38.04 1.06 6.79
C ALA A 50 37.10 0.92 8.02
N TYR A 51 35.85 0.48 7.83
CA TYR A 51 34.83 0.42 8.89
C TYR A 51 34.24 -1.01 9.01
N PRO A 52 34.96 -1.96 9.63
CA PRO A 52 34.55 -3.37 9.68
C PRO A 52 33.18 -3.60 10.33
N LYS A 53 32.87 -2.91 11.45
CA LYS A 53 31.53 -2.97 12.07
C LYS A 53 30.42 -2.49 11.14
N PHE A 54 30.69 -1.48 10.31
CA PHE A 54 29.69 -0.97 9.37
C PHE A 54 29.43 -1.95 8.23
N GLN A 55 30.46 -2.67 7.77
CA GLN A 55 30.29 -3.73 6.78
C GLN A 55 29.41 -4.88 7.30
N GLU A 56 29.56 -5.24 8.57
CA GLU A 56 28.70 -6.23 9.25
C GLU A 56 27.24 -5.77 9.28
N TYR A 57 26.96 -4.53 9.69
CA TYR A 57 25.60 -3.98 9.66
C TYR A 57 25.00 -3.92 8.25
N LEU A 58 25.81 -3.58 7.24
CA LEU A 58 25.37 -3.56 5.84
C LEU A 58 24.97 -4.97 5.37
N GLU A 59 25.72 -5.98 5.80
CA GLU A 59 25.44 -7.38 5.49
C GLU A 59 24.15 -7.87 6.14
N ILE A 60 23.99 -7.62 7.45
CA ILE A 60 22.78 -7.95 8.21
C ILE A 60 21.56 -7.26 7.59
N THR A 61 21.66 -5.95 7.35
CA THR A 61 20.56 -5.16 6.76
C THR A 61 20.16 -5.72 5.40
N ASN A 62 21.13 -6.07 4.56
CA ASN A 62 20.84 -6.67 3.27
C ASN A 62 20.15 -8.04 3.39
N ARG A 63 20.56 -8.89 4.34
CA ARG A 63 19.88 -10.17 4.60
C ARG A 63 18.44 -9.95 5.07
N LEU A 64 18.22 -9.00 5.98
CA LEU A 64 16.89 -8.65 6.47
C LEU A 64 15.96 -8.13 5.36
N CYS A 65 16.48 -7.30 4.44
CA CYS A 65 15.72 -6.83 3.30
C CYS A 65 15.26 -7.97 2.39
N VAL A 66 16.15 -8.94 2.10
CA VAL A 66 15.78 -10.12 1.29
C VAL A 66 14.77 -10.99 2.02
N LEU A 67 14.99 -11.28 3.31
CA LEU A 67 14.07 -12.05 4.15
C LEU A 67 12.67 -11.43 4.21
N LYS A 68 12.59 -10.10 4.32
CA LYS A 68 11.31 -9.37 4.31
C LYS A 68 10.55 -9.62 3.00
N ASP A 69 11.22 -9.52 1.86
CA ASP A 69 10.61 -9.72 0.54
C ASP A 69 10.19 -11.19 0.35
N GLU A 70 11.04 -12.15 0.72
CA GLU A 70 10.74 -13.59 0.66
C GLU A 70 9.54 -13.97 1.54
N ARG A 71 9.45 -13.42 2.76
CA ARG A 71 8.30 -13.62 3.65
C ARG A 71 7.01 -13.12 3.01
N ASP A 72 7.06 -11.94 2.39
CA ASP A 72 5.91 -11.36 1.71
C ASP A 72 5.51 -12.18 0.47
N GLU A 73 6.47 -12.70 -0.27
CA GLU A 73 6.24 -13.60 -1.40
C GLU A 73 5.62 -14.94 -0.96
N ALA A 74 6.19 -15.59 0.07
CA ALA A 74 5.65 -16.82 0.63
C ALA A 74 4.20 -16.63 1.10
N ARG A 75 3.91 -15.52 1.80
CA ARG A 75 2.55 -15.17 2.20
C ARG A 75 1.60 -15.07 1.01
N ARG A 76 1.97 -14.34 -0.04
CA ARG A 76 1.14 -14.22 -1.27
C ARG A 76 0.95 -15.57 -1.95
N TYR A 77 1.97 -16.42 -1.96
CA TYR A 77 1.89 -17.76 -2.52
C TYR A 77 0.92 -18.64 -1.75
N CYS A 78 0.95 -18.61 -0.42
CA CYS A 78 -0.03 -19.30 0.42
C CYS A 78 -1.46 -18.81 0.14
N TYR A 79 -1.68 -17.50 -0.06
CA TYR A 79 -2.99 -16.97 -0.47
C TYR A 79 -3.43 -17.48 -1.85
N TYR A 80 -2.51 -17.57 -2.81
CA TYR A 80 -2.82 -18.10 -4.13
C TYR A 80 -3.21 -19.60 -4.07
N LEU A 81 -2.43 -20.40 -3.34
CA LEU A 81 -2.69 -21.84 -3.18
C LEU A 81 -3.97 -22.14 -2.38
N SER A 82 -4.37 -21.26 -1.45
CA SER A 82 -5.62 -21.41 -0.70
C SER A 82 -6.86 -20.94 -1.46
N ARG A 83 -6.70 -20.27 -2.61
CA ARG A 83 -7.83 -19.77 -3.41
C ARG A 83 -8.83 -20.86 -3.85
N PRO A 84 -8.43 -22.07 -4.30
CA PRO A 84 -9.36 -23.16 -4.60
C PRO A 84 -10.17 -23.58 -3.38
N LEU A 85 -9.56 -23.63 -2.19
CA LEU A 85 -10.26 -23.94 -0.94
C LEU A 85 -11.35 -22.88 -0.66
N TYR A 86 -11.00 -21.59 -0.74
CA TYR A 86 -11.98 -20.51 -0.54
C TYR A 86 -13.11 -20.53 -1.57
N ASN A 87 -12.81 -20.86 -2.84
CA ASN A 87 -13.84 -21.02 -3.88
C ASN A 87 -14.80 -22.18 -3.54
N GLU A 88 -14.29 -23.31 -3.08
CA GLU A 88 -15.13 -24.46 -2.69
C GLU A 88 -15.96 -24.17 -1.43
N LEU A 89 -15.40 -23.47 -0.45
CA LEU A 89 -16.14 -23.01 0.72
C LEU A 89 -17.29 -22.08 0.32
N ALA A 90 -17.01 -21.08 -0.53
CA ALA A 90 -18.00 -20.16 -1.04
C ALA A 90 -19.16 -20.89 -1.75
N LYS A 91 -18.86 -21.89 -2.59
CA LYS A 91 -19.87 -22.74 -3.24
C LYS A 91 -20.73 -23.52 -2.24
N ARG A 92 -20.11 -24.23 -1.28
CA ARG A 92 -20.84 -25.02 -0.28
C ARG A 92 -21.74 -24.16 0.61
N MET A 93 -21.29 -22.94 0.91
CA MET A 93 -22.03 -21.97 1.71
C MET A 93 -23.03 -21.14 0.89
N ARG A 94 -23.06 -21.31 -0.45
CA ARG A 94 -23.85 -20.51 -1.40
C ARG A 94 -23.62 -19.01 -1.26
N LEU A 95 -22.36 -18.61 -1.12
CA LEU A 95 -21.93 -17.22 -0.95
C LEU A 95 -20.98 -16.79 -2.07
N ASP A 96 -20.93 -15.49 -2.33
CA ASP A 96 -19.89 -14.89 -3.15
C ASP A 96 -18.55 -14.85 -2.38
N ILE A 97 -17.42 -14.94 -3.09
CA ILE A 97 -16.09 -14.96 -2.46
C ILE A 97 -15.80 -13.66 -1.69
N ASN A 98 -16.32 -12.52 -2.14
CA ASN A 98 -16.15 -11.24 -1.43
C ASN A 98 -17.01 -11.17 -0.16
N ARG A 99 -17.98 -12.08 0.01
CA ARG A 99 -18.72 -12.22 1.27
C ARG A 99 -18.04 -13.19 2.22
N LEU A 100 -17.38 -14.22 1.70
CA LEU A 100 -16.65 -15.17 2.52
C LEU A 100 -15.55 -14.50 3.36
N ILE A 101 -14.89 -13.48 2.82
CA ILE A 101 -13.87 -12.69 3.55
C ILE A 101 -14.42 -11.90 4.75
N LEU A 102 -15.75 -11.76 4.87
CA LEU A 102 -16.42 -11.07 5.99
C LEU A 102 -16.86 -12.03 7.09
N ILE A 103 -16.64 -13.34 6.94
CA ILE A 103 -17.03 -14.40 7.87
C ILE A 103 -15.79 -14.88 8.63
N SER A 104 -15.90 -15.06 9.95
CA SER A 104 -14.76 -15.51 10.74
C SER A 104 -14.47 -17.01 10.54
N PRO A 105 -13.23 -17.47 10.76
CA PRO A 105 -12.91 -18.90 10.68
C PRO A 105 -13.79 -19.77 11.58
N GLU A 106 -14.13 -19.28 12.78
CA GLU A 106 -14.98 -19.99 13.74
C GLU A 106 -16.42 -20.12 13.23
N GLU A 107 -16.95 -19.10 12.57
CA GLU A 107 -18.27 -19.14 11.94
C GLU A 107 -18.31 -20.09 10.74
N ILE A 108 -17.23 -20.12 9.93
CA ILE A 108 -17.09 -21.06 8.81
C ILE A 108 -17.07 -22.49 9.35
N ILE A 109 -16.21 -22.78 10.33
CA ILE A 109 -16.10 -24.12 10.95
C ILE A 109 -17.43 -24.50 11.61
N GLY A 110 -18.02 -23.61 12.41
CA GLY A 110 -19.28 -23.84 13.10
C GLY A 110 -20.45 -24.10 12.13
N PHE A 111 -20.48 -23.43 10.98
CA PHE A 111 -21.47 -23.73 9.94
C PHE A 111 -21.25 -25.10 9.30
N LEU A 112 -20.00 -25.44 8.95
CA LEU A 112 -19.67 -26.75 8.36
C LEU A 112 -19.97 -27.90 9.32
N GLU A 113 -19.77 -27.70 10.62
CA GLU A 113 -20.12 -28.64 11.69
C GLU A 113 -21.62 -28.63 12.05
N LYS A 114 -22.43 -27.79 11.39
CA LYS A 114 -23.86 -27.59 11.68
C LYS A 114 -24.17 -27.10 13.10
N LYS A 115 -23.20 -26.51 13.78
CA LYS A 115 -23.34 -25.93 15.14
C LYS A 115 -23.76 -24.47 15.12
N MET A 116 -23.54 -23.76 14.01
CA MET A 116 -23.84 -22.33 13.87
C MET A 116 -24.58 -22.03 12.57
N ARG A 117 -25.42 -20.99 12.60
CA ARG A 117 -26.01 -20.42 11.38
C ARG A 117 -25.04 -19.45 10.72
N LEU A 118 -25.19 -19.28 9.41
CA LEU A 118 -24.45 -18.22 8.71
C LEU A 118 -24.95 -16.83 9.10
N PRO A 119 -24.06 -15.82 9.15
CA PRO A 119 -24.46 -14.44 9.26
C PRO A 119 -25.38 -14.04 8.10
N SER A 120 -26.41 -13.27 8.42
CA SER A 120 -27.35 -12.71 7.45
C SER A 120 -26.67 -11.66 6.56
N ASN A 121 -27.25 -11.38 5.40
CA ASN A 121 -26.73 -10.34 4.49
C ASN A 121 -26.63 -8.96 5.15
N LYS A 122 -27.55 -8.64 6.07
CA LYS A 122 -27.52 -7.38 6.82
C LYS A 122 -26.29 -7.30 7.73
N GLU A 123 -25.98 -8.38 8.45
CA GLU A 123 -24.79 -8.47 9.31
C GLU A 123 -23.49 -8.41 8.49
N LEU A 124 -23.44 -9.05 7.31
CA LEU A 124 -22.27 -9.00 6.43
C LEU A 124 -22.03 -7.60 5.85
N LEU A 125 -23.08 -6.93 5.35
CA LEU A 125 -23.00 -5.55 4.88
C LEU A 125 -22.61 -4.57 6.00
N GLY A 126 -22.96 -4.92 7.23
CA GLY A 126 -22.54 -4.23 8.42
C GLY A 126 -21.06 -4.31 8.71
N ARG A 127 -20.52 -5.52 8.64
CA ARG A 127 -19.07 -5.80 8.75
C ARG A 127 -18.26 -5.10 7.67
N GLN A 128 -18.79 -5.03 6.45
CA GLN A 128 -18.14 -4.32 5.35
C GLN A 128 -18.00 -2.82 5.62
N ARG A 129 -18.97 -2.21 6.32
CA ARG A 129 -18.95 -0.79 6.67
C ARG A 129 -17.99 -0.49 7.80
N ASN A 130 -18.10 -1.21 8.92
CA ASN A 130 -17.27 -1.00 10.10
C ASN A 130 -17.06 -2.31 10.85
N TYR A 131 -15.82 -2.56 11.23
CA TYR A 131 -15.42 -3.75 11.96
C TYR A 131 -14.23 -3.44 12.88
N ILE A 132 -14.27 -3.98 14.09
CA ILE A 132 -13.19 -3.86 15.07
C ILE A 132 -12.89 -5.24 15.63
N ILE A 133 -11.60 -5.58 15.70
CA ILE A 133 -11.08 -6.73 16.44
C ILE A 133 -10.50 -6.23 17.74
N ARG A 134 -10.94 -6.82 18.85
CA ARG A 134 -10.37 -6.55 20.18
C ARG A 134 -9.73 -7.80 20.71
N ASN A 135 -8.56 -7.68 21.31
CA ASN A 135 -8.01 -8.73 22.15
C ASN A 135 -8.44 -8.44 23.59
N ILE A 136 -9.35 -9.26 24.12
CA ILE A 136 -9.82 -9.16 25.51
C ILE A 136 -9.31 -10.41 26.22
N ALA A 137 -8.32 -10.23 27.10
CA ALA A 137 -7.70 -11.32 27.88
C ALA A 137 -7.24 -12.52 27.02
N GLY A 138 -6.60 -12.26 25.88
CA GLY A 138 -6.11 -13.29 24.96
C GLY A 138 -7.17 -13.80 23.97
N LYS A 139 -8.43 -13.42 24.12
CA LYS A 139 -9.52 -13.78 23.21
C LYS A 139 -9.76 -12.68 22.18
N LEU A 140 -9.67 -13.02 20.91
CA LEU A 140 -10.05 -12.12 19.82
C LEU A 140 -11.58 -12.05 19.73
N VAL A 141 -12.13 -10.86 19.97
CA VAL A 141 -13.56 -10.55 19.88
C VAL A 141 -13.77 -9.57 18.74
N SER A 142 -14.52 -10.00 17.72
CA SER A 142 -14.94 -9.14 16.62
C SER A 142 -16.25 -8.42 16.97
N SER A 143 -16.38 -7.17 16.52
CA SER A 143 -17.63 -6.41 16.59
C SER A 143 -17.81 -5.68 15.26
N SER A 144 -19.06 -5.55 14.82
CA SER A 144 -19.42 -4.92 13.54
C SER A 144 -20.59 -3.96 13.71
N ASP A 145 -20.95 -3.26 12.64
CA ASP A 145 -22.10 -2.35 12.62
C ASP A 145 -21.99 -1.20 13.63
N GLY A 146 -23.11 -0.78 14.21
CA GLY A 146 -23.20 0.29 15.20
C GLY A 146 -22.40 0.01 16.47
N LYS A 147 -22.14 -1.26 16.83
CA LYS A 147 -21.28 -1.58 17.98
C LYS A 147 -19.82 -1.25 17.71
N ALA A 148 -19.33 -1.55 16.49
CA ALA A 148 -18.01 -1.14 16.05
C ALA A 148 -17.92 0.40 15.97
N LEU A 149 -18.95 1.06 15.42
CA LEU A 149 -18.98 2.52 15.31
C LEU A 149 -19.00 3.22 16.68
N ALA A 150 -19.82 2.75 17.62
CA ALA A 150 -19.89 3.30 18.98
C ALA A 150 -18.56 3.13 19.73
N PHE A 151 -17.91 1.98 19.57
CA PHE A 151 -16.58 1.74 20.14
C PHE A 151 -15.52 2.62 19.48
N SER A 152 -15.54 2.75 18.15
CA SER A 152 -14.65 3.65 17.40
C SER A 152 -14.75 5.08 17.92
N LYS A 153 -15.97 5.63 18.02
CA LYS A 153 -16.18 7.02 18.46
C LYS A 153 -15.69 7.29 19.89
N THR A 154 -15.74 6.28 20.75
CA THR A 154 -15.39 6.42 22.18
C THR A 154 -13.91 6.14 22.46
N HIS A 155 -13.25 5.29 21.67
CA HIS A 155 -11.90 4.79 21.96
C HIS A 155 -10.85 5.14 20.91
N LEU A 156 -11.27 5.49 19.69
CA LEU A 156 -10.39 6.03 18.67
C LEU A 156 -10.59 7.55 18.69
N LYS A 157 -9.53 8.31 19.01
CA LYS A 157 -9.54 9.75 18.80
C LYS A 157 -9.82 9.98 17.31
N GLU A 158 -11.01 10.45 16.97
CA GLU A 158 -11.24 11.03 15.66
C GLU A 158 -10.18 12.13 15.51
N HIS A 159 -9.39 12.06 14.44
CA HIS A 159 -8.53 13.19 14.10
C HIS A 159 -9.46 14.38 13.93
N GLU A 160 -9.31 15.36 14.82
CA GLU A 160 -10.07 16.61 14.82
C GLU A 160 -10.30 17.05 13.37
N GLU A 161 -11.56 17.22 12.99
CA GLU A 161 -11.92 17.95 11.79
C GLU A 161 -11.07 19.22 11.79
N VAL A 162 -10.24 19.39 10.76
CA VAL A 162 -9.31 20.51 10.72
C VAL A 162 -10.10 21.81 10.80
N THR A 163 -9.95 22.43 11.95
CA THR A 163 -10.10 23.84 12.25
C THR A 163 -9.52 24.67 11.11
N ASN A 164 -10.40 25.23 10.29
CA ASN A 164 -10.33 26.54 9.61
C ASN A 164 -9.02 26.97 8.89
N ASN A 165 -8.03 26.12 8.72
CA ASN A 165 -6.72 26.48 8.19
C ASN A 165 -6.55 25.95 6.77
N LYS A 166 -6.16 26.82 5.84
CA LYS A 166 -5.86 26.55 4.42
C LYS A 166 -4.65 25.64 4.22
N THR A 167 -4.23 24.89 5.23
CA THR A 167 -2.96 24.17 5.30
C THR A 167 -3.16 22.77 5.84
N ILE A 168 -2.60 21.78 5.14
CA ILE A 168 -2.55 20.38 5.55
C ILE A 168 -1.11 20.05 5.88
N THR A 169 -0.88 19.28 6.95
CA THR A 169 0.47 18.84 7.35
C THR A 169 0.64 17.35 7.18
N GLY A 170 1.89 16.89 7.15
CA GLY A 170 2.23 15.47 7.07
C GLY A 170 3.68 15.20 7.43
N ILE A 171 4.25 14.13 6.87
CA ILE A 171 5.62 13.70 7.09
C ILE A 171 6.43 13.96 5.82
N ILE A 172 7.60 14.58 5.96
CA ILE A 172 8.52 14.85 4.85
C ILE A 172 9.10 13.53 4.34
N ALA A 173 8.69 13.12 3.14
CA ALA A 173 9.29 11.97 2.48
C ALA A 173 10.43 12.39 1.54
N SER A 174 10.19 13.36 0.66
CA SER A 174 11.16 13.86 -0.32
C SER A 174 11.08 15.38 -0.36
N LYS A 175 12.22 16.06 -0.21
CA LYS A 175 12.29 17.52 -0.06
C LYS A 175 12.03 18.25 -1.37
N GLY A 176 11.63 19.51 -1.25
CA GLY A 176 11.42 20.44 -2.36
C GLY A 176 10.07 21.16 -2.27
N ILE A 177 9.89 22.17 -3.13
CA ILE A 177 8.71 23.05 -3.13
C ILE A 177 8.21 23.16 -4.57
N VAL A 178 6.94 22.85 -4.78
CA VAL A 178 6.30 22.95 -6.11
C VAL A 178 4.85 23.40 -5.98
N LYS A 179 4.31 23.92 -7.08
CA LYS A 179 2.88 24.21 -7.25
C LYS A 179 2.32 23.35 -8.36
N GLY A 180 1.07 22.95 -8.23
CA GLY A 180 0.39 22.19 -9.27
C GLY A 180 -1.08 21.96 -8.95
N HIS A 181 -1.82 21.48 -9.95
CA HIS A 181 -3.21 21.11 -9.78
C HIS A 181 -3.32 19.75 -9.11
N VAL A 182 -4.21 19.64 -8.13
CA VAL A 182 -4.52 18.39 -7.45
C VAL A 182 -5.17 17.43 -8.42
N ARG A 183 -4.65 16.20 -8.47
CA ARG A 183 -5.31 15.05 -9.08
C ARG A 183 -5.56 14.00 -8.02
N LEU A 184 -6.83 13.80 -7.65
CA LEU A 184 -7.23 12.77 -6.71
C LEU A 184 -7.26 11.40 -7.39
N ILE A 185 -6.56 10.44 -6.79
CA ILE A 185 -6.44 9.07 -7.28
C ILE A 185 -7.06 8.13 -6.27
N HIS A 186 -8.21 7.56 -6.61
CA HIS A 186 -8.88 6.52 -5.83
C HIS A 186 -8.47 5.13 -6.30
N ASP A 187 -8.38 4.94 -7.62
CA ASP A 187 -8.00 3.65 -8.21
C ASP A 187 -7.09 3.78 -9.43
N LYS A 188 -6.76 2.64 -10.06
CA LYS A 188 -5.85 2.57 -11.21
C LYS A 188 -6.38 3.30 -12.45
N SER A 189 -7.69 3.42 -12.62
CA SER A 189 -8.31 4.10 -13.76
C SER A 189 -8.06 5.61 -13.71
N ASP A 190 -7.94 6.18 -12.50
CA ASP A 190 -7.64 7.59 -12.29
C ASP A 190 -6.21 7.98 -12.66
N LEU A 191 -5.28 7.02 -12.79
CA LEU A 191 -3.88 7.29 -13.08
C LEU A 191 -3.68 8.02 -14.41
N LEU A 192 -4.61 7.86 -15.36
CA LEU A 192 -4.59 8.55 -16.64
C LEU A 192 -4.92 10.05 -16.54
N LYS A 193 -5.53 10.50 -15.44
CA LYS A 193 -5.86 11.91 -15.20
C LYS A 193 -4.64 12.78 -14.94
N ILE A 194 -3.52 12.17 -14.52
CA ILE A 194 -2.30 12.88 -14.12
C ILE A 194 -1.54 13.35 -15.36
N ASN A 195 -1.47 14.66 -15.52
CA ASN A 195 -0.64 15.33 -16.51
C ASN A 195 0.68 15.80 -15.91
N ARG A 196 1.61 16.21 -16.79
CA ARG A 196 2.84 16.89 -16.34
C ARG A 196 2.45 18.22 -15.69
N GLY A 197 2.97 18.47 -14.48
CA GLY A 197 2.62 19.67 -13.71
C GLY A 197 1.61 19.42 -12.59
N ASP A 198 0.97 18.24 -12.55
CA ASP A 198 -0.04 17.93 -11.54
C ASP A 198 0.57 17.37 -10.24
N VAL A 199 -0.11 17.63 -9.13
CA VAL A 199 0.16 17.03 -7.81
C VAL A 199 -0.73 15.81 -7.65
N MET A 200 -0.10 14.63 -7.56
CA MET A 200 -0.83 13.38 -7.32
C MET A 200 -1.20 13.28 -5.84
N VAL A 201 -2.49 13.12 -5.54
CA VAL A 201 -3.00 12.96 -4.17
C VAL A 201 -3.76 11.63 -4.09
N ALA A 202 -3.36 10.75 -3.16
CA ALA A 202 -3.96 9.41 -3.02
C ALA A 202 -4.01 8.97 -1.55
N ILE A 203 -4.84 7.98 -1.21
CA ILE A 203 -4.81 7.40 0.15
C ILE A 203 -3.47 6.71 0.39
N THR A 204 -3.06 5.88 -0.56
CA THR A 204 -1.77 5.19 -0.59
C THR A 204 -1.31 5.02 -2.04
N THR A 205 -0.10 4.49 -2.25
CA THR A 205 0.42 4.22 -3.60
C THR A 205 0.73 2.76 -3.79
N HIS A 206 0.63 2.30 -5.04
CA HIS A 206 1.00 0.96 -5.44
C HIS A 206 2.11 0.99 -6.50
N PRO A 207 2.87 -0.10 -6.70
CA PRO A 207 3.88 -0.19 -7.76
C PRO A 207 3.36 0.20 -9.15
N ASP A 208 2.09 -0.07 -9.43
CA ASP A 208 1.43 0.27 -10.69
C ASP A 208 1.31 1.79 -10.92
N TYR A 209 1.46 2.61 -9.87
CA TYR A 209 1.33 4.07 -9.93
C TYR A 209 2.63 4.72 -10.42
N LEU A 210 3.72 3.96 -10.56
CA LEU A 210 5.03 4.46 -10.95
C LEU A 210 5.00 5.29 -12.24
N SER A 211 4.20 4.87 -13.23
CA SER A 211 4.08 5.60 -14.50
C SER A 211 3.46 6.99 -14.32
N ALA A 212 2.50 7.12 -13.41
CA ALA A 212 1.84 8.38 -13.10
C ALA A 212 2.67 9.25 -12.16
N MET A 213 3.35 8.65 -11.18
CA MET A 213 4.32 9.35 -10.32
C MET A 213 5.43 10.01 -11.13
N LYS A 214 5.86 9.40 -12.26
CA LYS A 214 6.83 10.00 -13.18
C LYS A 214 6.32 11.27 -13.90
N ARG A 215 5.00 11.45 -14.02
CA ARG A 215 4.38 12.63 -14.63
C ARG A 215 4.06 13.71 -13.59
N ALA A 216 3.77 13.31 -12.35
CA ALA A 216 3.44 14.23 -11.28
C ALA A 216 4.66 15.08 -10.87
N VAL A 217 4.41 16.34 -10.49
CA VAL A 217 5.45 17.24 -9.93
C VAL A 217 5.60 17.09 -8.42
N ALA A 218 4.59 16.56 -7.73
CA ALA A 218 4.66 16.15 -6.33
C ALA A 218 3.69 15.02 -6.05
N VAL A 219 3.96 14.31 -4.94
CA VAL A 219 3.10 13.22 -4.45
C VAL A 219 2.69 13.51 -3.01
N VAL A 220 1.40 13.41 -2.74
CA VAL A 220 0.82 13.53 -1.40
C VAL A 220 0.03 12.28 -1.08
N THR A 221 0.24 11.70 0.11
CA THR A 221 -0.57 10.58 0.58
C THR A 221 -1.17 10.78 1.96
N ASP A 222 -2.36 10.22 2.18
CA ASP A 222 -2.99 10.20 3.50
C ASP A 222 -2.31 9.22 4.43
N GLU A 223 -1.94 8.05 3.90
CA GLU A 223 -1.28 6.97 4.63
C GLU A 223 0.18 6.80 4.19
N GLY A 224 0.95 6.13 5.04
CA GLY A 224 2.35 5.80 4.78
C GLY A 224 3.33 6.56 5.68
N GLY A 225 4.55 6.04 5.73
CA GLY A 225 5.66 6.62 6.49
C GLY A 225 6.89 6.82 5.63
N LEU A 226 8.01 7.18 6.26
CA LEU A 226 9.27 7.52 5.58
C LEU A 226 9.82 6.40 4.68
N THR A 227 9.43 5.15 4.93
CA THR A 227 9.88 3.94 4.22
C THR A 227 8.81 3.33 3.32
N CYS A 228 7.67 4.01 3.12
CA CYS A 228 6.61 3.51 2.25
C CYS A 228 6.97 3.64 0.76
N HIS A 229 6.18 2.98 -0.10
CA HIS A 229 6.37 2.99 -1.54
C HIS A 229 6.44 4.42 -2.12
N ALA A 230 5.49 5.29 -1.76
CA ALA A 230 5.48 6.69 -2.20
C ALA A 230 6.77 7.42 -1.83
N ALA A 231 7.25 7.23 -0.59
CA ALA A 231 8.43 7.91 -0.10
C ALA A 231 9.71 7.45 -0.79
N ILE A 232 9.86 6.14 -1.05
CA ILE A 232 11.02 5.59 -1.73
C ILE A 232 11.04 6.07 -3.19
N VAL A 233 9.94 5.88 -3.92
CA VAL A 233 9.87 6.19 -5.34
C VAL A 233 10.01 7.69 -5.59
N SER A 234 9.38 8.55 -4.78
CA SER A 234 9.51 9.99 -4.96
C SER A 234 10.95 10.50 -4.74
N ARG A 235 11.73 9.88 -3.83
CA ARG A 235 13.16 10.19 -3.69
C ARG A 235 13.97 9.75 -4.90
N GLU A 236 13.69 8.57 -5.45
CA GLU A 236 14.33 8.08 -6.68
C GLU A 236 14.00 8.99 -7.88
N LEU A 237 12.78 9.53 -7.94
CA LEU A 237 12.33 10.46 -8.98
C LEU A 237 12.71 11.93 -8.71
N LYS A 238 13.28 12.24 -7.55
CA LYS A 238 13.62 13.60 -7.10
C LYS A 238 12.43 14.58 -7.15
N ILE A 239 11.23 14.10 -6.85
CA ILE A 239 10.03 14.94 -6.75
C ILE A 239 9.65 15.15 -5.27
N PRO A 240 9.13 16.33 -4.88
CA PRO A 240 8.62 16.57 -3.54
C PRO A 240 7.54 15.57 -3.13
N CYS A 241 7.59 15.12 -1.87
CA CYS A 241 6.66 14.13 -1.37
C CYS A 241 6.35 14.33 0.12
N ILE A 242 5.06 14.38 0.44
CA ILE A 242 4.53 14.44 1.81
C ILE A 242 3.62 13.23 1.99
N VAL A 243 3.87 12.42 3.03
CA VAL A 243 3.08 11.21 3.32
C VAL A 243 2.44 11.32 4.70
N GLY A 244 1.44 10.51 4.99
CA GLY A 244 0.86 10.46 6.34
C GLY A 244 0.05 11.72 6.69
N THR A 245 -0.55 12.38 5.69
CA THR A 245 -1.37 13.59 5.91
C THR A 245 -2.72 13.30 6.54
N LYS A 246 -3.18 12.04 6.52
CA LYS A 246 -4.43 11.50 7.09
C LYS A 246 -5.73 12.03 6.49
N ILE A 247 -5.73 13.21 5.91
CA ILE A 247 -6.94 13.94 5.48
C ILE A 247 -6.83 14.59 4.09
N ALA A 248 -5.68 14.54 3.41
CA ALA A 248 -5.49 15.28 2.17
C ALA A 248 -6.48 14.86 1.09
N THR A 249 -6.82 13.58 0.96
CA THR A 249 -7.84 13.13 0.00
C THR A 249 -9.26 13.62 0.33
N LYS A 250 -9.52 13.99 1.58
CA LYS A 250 -10.81 14.50 2.04
C LYS A 250 -10.92 16.02 1.92
N VAL A 251 -9.81 16.73 2.11
CA VAL A 251 -9.77 18.20 2.16
C VAL A 251 -9.45 18.82 0.80
N LEU A 252 -8.55 18.20 0.03
CA LEU A 252 -8.19 18.69 -1.30
C LEU A 252 -9.26 18.32 -2.30
N LYS A 253 -9.58 19.24 -3.22
CA LYS A 253 -10.50 19.01 -4.33
C LYS A 253 -9.73 18.76 -5.61
N ASP A 254 -10.23 17.85 -6.44
CA ASP A 254 -9.67 17.63 -7.79
C ASP A 254 -9.65 18.94 -8.59
N GLY A 255 -8.56 19.19 -9.31
CA GLY A 255 -8.33 20.42 -10.06
C GLY A 255 -7.92 21.64 -9.21
N GLY A 256 -8.01 21.58 -7.88
CA GLY A 256 -7.60 22.66 -6.99
C GLY A 256 -6.11 22.97 -7.10
N LEU A 257 -5.74 24.25 -7.03
CA LEU A 257 -4.33 24.65 -7.09
C LEU A 257 -3.73 24.65 -5.69
N VAL A 258 -2.63 23.92 -5.51
CA VAL A 258 -1.93 23.80 -4.23
C VAL A 258 -0.44 24.12 -4.37
N GLU A 259 0.16 24.55 -3.26
CA GLU A 259 1.60 24.59 -3.06
C GLU A 259 1.98 23.46 -2.09
N VAL A 260 2.91 22.61 -2.49
CA VAL A 260 3.46 21.53 -1.67
C VAL A 260 4.84 21.95 -1.23
N ASP A 261 4.99 22.35 0.04
CA ASP A 261 6.28 22.61 0.68
C ASP A 261 6.70 21.38 1.49
N ALA A 262 7.45 20.48 0.83
CA ALA A 262 8.00 19.29 1.45
C ALA A 262 9.32 19.57 2.22
N ASN A 263 9.71 20.83 2.42
CA ASN A 263 10.76 21.18 3.39
C ASN A 263 10.17 21.42 4.78
N LYS A 264 8.91 21.88 4.84
CA LYS A 264 8.18 22.12 6.10
C LYS A 264 7.05 21.10 6.35
N ALA A 265 6.83 20.18 5.41
CA ALA A 265 5.67 19.28 5.37
C ALA A 265 4.33 20.02 5.44
N VAL A 266 4.19 21.09 4.66
CA VAL A 266 2.95 21.88 4.58
C VAL A 266 2.43 21.87 3.15
N ILE A 267 1.13 21.64 3.01
CA ILE A 267 0.40 21.76 1.74
C ILE A 267 -0.56 22.94 1.89
N LYS A 268 -0.39 23.98 1.09
CA LYS A 268 -1.21 25.19 1.13
C LYS A 268 -2.18 25.22 -0.04
N ILE A 269 -3.46 25.45 0.24
CA ILE A 269 -4.50 25.60 -0.79
C ILE A 269 -4.45 27.02 -1.33
N LEU A 270 -4.08 27.19 -2.60
CA LEU A 270 -3.96 28.49 -3.26
C LEU A 270 -5.28 28.92 -3.92
N LYS A 271 -5.97 28.00 -4.61
CA LYS A 271 -7.28 28.25 -5.23
C LYS A 271 -8.16 27.02 -5.10
N ARG A 272 -9.40 27.20 -4.62
CA ARG A 272 -10.43 26.15 -4.63
C ARG A 272 -11.03 26.07 -6.03
N SER A 273 -11.12 24.87 -6.57
CA SER A 273 -11.92 24.58 -7.77
C SER A 273 -13.41 24.68 -7.44
#